data_AF-A0A1Q4WUP4-F1
#
_entry.id   AF-A0A1Q4WUP4-F1
#
_cell.length_a   1.000
_cell.length_b   1.000
_cell.length_c   1.000
_cell.angle_alpha   90.00
_cell.angle_beta   90.00
_cell.angle_gamma   90.00
#
_symmetry.space_group_name_H-M   'P 1'
#
loop_
_entity.id
_entity.type
_entity.pdbx_description
1 polymer ?
#
loop_
_entity_poly.entity_id
_entity_poly.type
_entity_poly.pdbx_seq_one_letter_code
_entity_poly.pdbx_strand_id
1 'polypeptide(L)'
;MRSAAAWLVTAARSSAMSVSSCSQLDARGLVEEVDRTGVGRVTDIRLFERVHVDLGRLPSRFPYMLITPQYNVERALLARAVEAGARIVYDAAVTAVRQDATGAEVDTAGGTYRADYVVGTDGFHSAVRQALGQPFPGKSVLKSIMLADVRLRETPGTALRVPAVHRKLTGRLTALGFRYRHAAGEHRLTGTRMPDAPLADGTRLSEALRGGRFVLVGTGDVTGWEDRVRVTAPAAPGADTVLVRPDGHVAKVFTGTPDPAALRDTLTALAGTPVAE
;
A
#
# COMPACT_ATOMS: atom_id res chain seq x y z
N MET A 1 -25.91 24.69 18.20
CA MET A 1 -25.92 24.87 16.74
C MET A 1 -25.09 23.74 16.14
N ARG A 2 -25.79 22.77 15.52
CA ARG A 2 -25.34 21.59 14.74
C ARG A 2 -24.03 20.90 15.15
N SER A 3 -24.10 20.07 16.20
CA SER A 3 -23.16 18.94 16.39
C SER A 3 -23.55 17.80 15.46
N ALA A 4 -22.71 17.48 14.49
CA ALA A 4 -22.82 16.24 13.72
C ALA A 4 -22.07 15.14 14.48
N ALA A 5 -22.84 14.30 15.16
CA ALA A 5 -22.39 13.09 15.81
C ALA A 5 -22.05 11.98 14.78
N ALA A 6 -21.17 11.09 15.23
CA ALA A 6 -21.01 9.69 14.85
C ALA A 6 -21.72 9.21 13.57
N TRP A 7 -20.94 8.95 12.52
CA TRP A 7 -21.26 7.98 11.49
C TRP A 7 -20.01 7.16 11.20
N LEU A 8 -19.84 6.03 11.90
CA LEU A 8 -18.78 5.07 11.53
C LEU A 8 -19.16 3.61 11.74
N VAL A 9 -20.45 3.27 11.88
CA VAL A 9 -20.87 1.87 11.89
C VAL A 9 -22.14 1.68 11.08
N THR A 10 -21.98 1.29 9.83
CA THR A 10 -22.94 0.49 9.06
C THR A 10 -22.17 -0.46 8.16
N ALA A 11 -22.22 -1.76 8.49
CA ALA A 11 -21.97 -2.96 7.67
C ALA A 11 -20.71 -3.09 6.76
N ALA A 12 -19.79 -2.13 6.69
CA ALA A 12 -18.51 -2.29 6.01
C ALA A 12 -17.38 -2.41 7.05
N ARG A 13 -16.70 -3.56 7.09
CA ARG A 13 -15.61 -3.84 8.04
C ARG A 13 -14.45 -2.83 7.96
N SER A 14 -14.36 -2.06 6.87
CA SER A 14 -13.65 -0.78 6.86
C SER A 14 -14.45 0.25 6.03
N SER A 15 -14.66 1.44 6.57
CA SER A 15 -15.30 2.56 5.85
C SER A 15 -14.36 3.76 5.66
N ALA A 16 -13.11 3.64 6.11
CA ALA A 16 -12.15 4.73 6.15
C ALA A 16 -10.84 4.31 5.48
N MET A 17 -10.52 4.96 4.38
CA MET A 17 -9.32 4.73 3.59
C MET A 17 -8.24 5.75 3.97
N SER A 18 -7.05 5.25 4.27
CA SER A 18 -5.90 6.06 4.67
C SER A 18 -5.34 6.91 3.52
N VAL A 19 -4.55 7.94 3.87
CA VAL A 19 -3.79 8.77 2.92
C VAL A 19 -2.88 7.91 2.03
N SER A 20 -2.23 6.90 2.62
CA SER A 20 -1.38 5.96 1.88
C SER A 20 -2.19 5.15 0.87
N SER A 21 -3.34 4.62 1.27
CA SER A 21 -4.23 3.86 0.38
C SER A 21 -4.77 4.72 -0.77
N CYS A 22 -5.13 5.99 -0.53
CA CYS A 22 -5.51 6.91 -1.61
C CYS A 22 -4.35 7.11 -2.61
N SER A 23 -3.13 7.27 -2.09
CA SER A 23 -1.93 7.39 -2.93
C SER A 23 -1.63 6.11 -3.74
N GLN A 24 -1.93 4.93 -3.20
CA GLN A 24 -1.79 3.65 -3.93
C GLN A 24 -2.78 3.52 -5.08
N LEU A 25 -4.01 3.98 -4.88
CA LEU A 25 -5.05 3.96 -5.91
C LEU A 25 -4.76 5.01 -6.98
N ASP A 26 -4.25 6.18 -6.59
CA ASP A 26 -3.83 7.24 -7.52
C ASP A 26 -2.70 6.79 -8.45
N ALA A 27 -1.72 6.08 -7.87
CA ALA A 27 -0.66 5.41 -8.62
C ALA A 27 -1.16 4.29 -9.55
N ARG A 28 -2.47 4.00 -9.58
CA ARG A 28 -3.14 3.07 -10.51
C ARG A 28 -4.28 3.74 -11.30
N GLY A 29 -4.46 5.04 -11.15
CA GLY A 29 -5.53 5.81 -11.79
C GLY A 29 -6.94 5.58 -11.21
N LEU A 30 -7.05 4.97 -10.04
CA LEU A 30 -8.35 4.55 -9.45
C LEU A 30 -8.90 5.52 -8.40
N VAL A 31 -8.07 6.43 -7.88
CA VAL A 31 -8.48 7.27 -6.73
C VAL A 31 -9.66 8.18 -7.04
N GLU A 32 -9.73 8.73 -8.26
CA GLU A 32 -10.78 9.69 -8.63
C GLU A 32 -12.16 9.03 -8.66
N GLU A 33 -12.25 7.79 -9.16
CA GLU A 33 -13.50 7.02 -9.17
C GLU A 33 -13.98 6.72 -7.74
N VAL A 34 -13.05 6.28 -6.89
CA VAL A 34 -13.37 5.88 -5.50
C VAL A 34 -13.69 7.09 -4.62
N ASP A 35 -13.01 8.22 -4.84
CA ASP A 35 -13.27 9.48 -4.14
C ASP A 35 -14.63 10.07 -4.55
N ARG A 36 -14.94 10.08 -5.86
CA ARG A 36 -16.25 10.53 -6.37
C ARG A 36 -17.43 9.74 -5.80
N THR A 37 -17.23 8.45 -5.52
CA THR A 37 -18.25 7.57 -4.93
C THR A 37 -18.17 7.48 -3.40
N GLY A 38 -17.21 8.18 -2.80
CA GLY A 38 -17.06 8.30 -1.36
C GLY A 38 -18.18 9.11 -0.71
N VAL A 39 -18.35 8.93 0.60
CA VAL A 39 -19.38 9.63 1.39
C VAL A 39 -18.83 10.87 2.08
N GLY A 40 -17.52 11.06 2.11
CA GLY A 40 -16.90 12.27 2.65
C GLY A 40 -15.40 12.17 2.83
N ARG A 41 -14.79 13.31 3.18
CA ARG A 41 -13.36 13.43 3.47
C ARG A 41 -13.20 13.95 4.89
N VAL A 42 -12.34 13.30 5.67
CA VAL A 42 -11.98 13.74 7.03
C VAL A 42 -10.58 14.34 6.97
N THR A 43 -10.48 15.65 7.15
CA THR A 43 -9.20 16.39 7.22
C THR A 43 -8.67 16.51 8.64
N ASP A 44 -9.52 16.30 9.63
CA ASP A 44 -9.22 16.53 11.04
C ASP A 44 -9.68 15.35 11.86
N ILE A 45 -8.73 14.67 12.50
CA ILE A 45 -9.03 13.55 13.40
C ILE A 45 -8.83 14.04 14.83
N ARG A 46 -9.90 13.99 15.61
CA ARG A 46 -9.87 14.24 17.06
C ARG A 46 -10.05 12.91 17.78
N LEU A 47 -8.95 12.37 18.29
CA LEU A 47 -8.94 11.19 19.16
C LEU A 47 -9.00 11.68 20.60
N PHE A 48 -10.18 11.56 21.21
CA PHE A 48 -10.52 12.25 22.46
C PHE A 48 -10.37 13.78 22.32
N GLU A 49 -10.53 14.54 23.40
CA GLU A 49 -10.37 16.01 23.38
C GLU A 49 -8.90 16.48 23.26
N ARG A 50 -7.94 15.57 23.06
CA ARG A 50 -6.51 15.85 23.31
C ARG A 50 -5.56 15.55 22.16
N VAL A 51 -5.90 14.61 21.29
CA VAL A 51 -5.08 14.28 20.13
C VAL A 51 -5.80 14.81 18.90
N HIS A 52 -5.34 15.96 18.43
CA HIS A 52 -5.77 16.53 17.16
C HIS A 52 -4.71 16.24 16.11
N VAL A 53 -5.11 15.51 15.07
CA VAL A 53 -4.31 15.27 13.88
C VAL A 53 -4.95 16.06 12.75
N ASP A 54 -4.31 17.18 12.40
CA ASP A 54 -4.63 17.97 11.21
C ASP A 54 -3.92 17.33 10.01
N LEU A 55 -4.70 16.64 9.18
CA LEU A 55 -4.23 15.99 7.96
C LEU A 55 -3.98 17.01 6.84
N GLY A 56 -4.62 18.18 6.91
CA GLY A 56 -4.46 19.29 5.96
C GLY A 56 -3.01 19.77 5.82
N ARG A 57 -2.19 19.57 6.86
CA ARG A 57 -0.76 19.93 6.88
C ARG A 57 0.16 18.86 6.32
N LEU A 58 -0.36 17.71 5.89
CA LEU A 58 0.47 16.65 5.33
C LEU A 58 0.94 17.06 3.92
N PRO A 59 2.21 16.82 3.58
CA PRO A 59 2.72 17.02 2.23
C PRO A 59 2.25 15.88 1.32
N SER A 60 0.94 15.79 1.11
CA SER A 60 0.27 14.78 0.28
C SER A 60 -0.81 15.44 -0.56
N ARG A 61 -1.05 14.90 -1.76
CA ARG A 61 -2.21 15.26 -2.61
C ARG A 61 -3.53 14.87 -1.98
N PHE A 62 -3.51 13.92 -1.03
CA PHE A 62 -4.68 13.42 -0.32
C PHE A 62 -4.55 13.73 1.18
N PRO A 63 -4.55 15.01 1.60
CA PRO A 63 -4.38 15.41 3.00
C PRO A 63 -5.67 15.17 3.82
N TYR A 64 -6.29 14.00 3.62
CA TYR A 64 -7.54 13.58 4.22
C TYR A 64 -7.63 12.05 4.27
N MET A 65 -8.46 11.56 5.19
CA MET A 65 -8.93 10.19 5.19
C MET A 65 -10.23 10.14 4.37
N LEU A 66 -10.27 9.29 3.36
CA LEU A 66 -11.45 9.14 2.51
C LEU A 66 -12.43 8.18 3.18
N ILE A 67 -13.65 8.64 3.46
CA ILE A 67 -14.72 7.78 3.96
C ILE A 67 -15.46 7.23 2.75
N THR A 68 -15.34 5.93 2.52
CA THR A 68 -15.98 5.23 1.40
C THR A 68 -16.32 3.80 1.83
N PRO A 69 -17.53 3.31 1.50
CA PRO A 69 -17.86 1.91 1.70
C PRO A 69 -16.87 0.98 1.00
N GLN A 70 -16.53 -0.13 1.66
CA GLN A 70 -15.58 -1.12 1.13
C GLN A 70 -15.96 -1.62 -0.28
N TYR A 71 -17.25 -1.78 -0.57
CA TYR A 71 -17.71 -2.25 -1.89
C TYR A 71 -17.35 -1.30 -3.04
N ASN A 72 -17.19 0.01 -2.80
CA ASN A 72 -16.76 0.95 -3.84
C ASN A 72 -15.30 0.67 -4.24
N VAL A 73 -14.46 0.39 -3.24
CA VAL A 73 -13.05 0.05 -3.45
C VAL A 73 -12.93 -1.29 -4.15
N GLU A 74 -13.66 -2.32 -3.68
CA GLU A 74 -13.66 -3.65 -4.27
C GLU A 74 -14.14 -3.63 -5.72
N ARG A 75 -15.21 -2.87 -6.03
CA ARG A 75 -15.71 -2.71 -7.40
C ARG A 75 -14.67 -2.08 -8.33
N ALA A 76 -14.02 -1.00 -7.90
CA ALA A 76 -12.99 -0.34 -8.71
C ALA A 76 -11.79 -1.26 -8.95
N LEU A 77 -11.35 -1.99 -7.92
CA LEU A 77 -10.25 -2.95 -8.03
C LEU A 77 -10.61 -4.14 -8.93
N LEU A 78 -11.83 -4.68 -8.79
CA LEU A 78 -12.33 -5.77 -9.62
C LEU A 78 -12.40 -5.37 -11.09
N ALA A 79 -12.98 -4.21 -11.39
CA ALA A 79 -13.06 -3.69 -12.75
C ALA A 79 -11.66 -3.56 -13.38
N ARG A 80 -10.71 -2.98 -12.64
CA ARG A 80 -9.34 -2.81 -13.10
C ARG A 80 -8.61 -4.13 -13.30
N ALA A 81 -8.84 -5.11 -12.42
CA ALA A 81 -8.23 -6.43 -12.52
C ALA A 81 -8.72 -7.16 -13.78
N VAL A 82 -10.04 -7.13 -14.04
CA VAL A 82 -10.62 -7.73 -15.24
C VAL A 82 -10.13 -7.04 -16.51
N GLU A 83 -10.06 -5.71 -16.52
CA GLU A 83 -9.49 -4.94 -17.64
C GLU A 83 -8.02 -5.30 -17.91
N ALA A 84 -7.26 -5.62 -16.86
CA ALA A 84 -5.89 -6.11 -16.97
C ALA A 84 -5.79 -7.59 -17.39
N GLY A 85 -6.92 -8.27 -17.63
CA GLY A 85 -6.99 -9.66 -18.08
C GLY A 85 -7.11 -10.70 -16.97
N ALA A 86 -7.34 -10.29 -15.71
CA ALA A 86 -7.51 -11.25 -14.62
C ALA A 86 -8.83 -12.03 -14.77
N ARG A 87 -8.73 -13.37 -14.66
CA ARG A 87 -9.91 -14.25 -14.59
C ARG A 87 -10.34 -14.41 -13.14
N ILE A 88 -11.58 -14.02 -12.83
CA ILE A 88 -12.16 -14.18 -11.49
C ILE A 88 -13.12 -15.38 -11.51
N VAL A 89 -12.85 -16.34 -10.64
CA VAL A 89 -13.71 -17.52 -10.45
C VAL A 89 -14.36 -17.41 -9.07
N TYR A 90 -15.68 -17.21 -9.06
CA TYR A 90 -16.47 -17.18 -7.85
C TYR A 90 -16.83 -18.61 -7.40
N ASP A 91 -17.24 -18.74 -6.14
CA ASP A 91 -17.65 -20.01 -5.52
C ASP A 91 -16.57 -21.11 -5.57
N ALA A 92 -15.30 -20.72 -5.74
CA ALA A 92 -14.14 -21.59 -5.79
C ALA A 92 -13.34 -21.52 -4.48
N ALA A 93 -13.95 -21.95 -3.38
CA ALA A 93 -13.28 -21.99 -2.08
C ALA A 93 -12.09 -22.98 -2.11
N VAL A 94 -10.91 -22.51 -1.69
CA VAL A 94 -9.69 -23.32 -1.63
C VAL A 94 -9.79 -24.31 -0.48
N THR A 95 -9.60 -25.60 -0.77
CA THR A 95 -9.64 -26.70 0.21
C THR A 95 -8.27 -27.30 0.47
N ALA A 96 -7.38 -27.30 -0.52
CA ALA A 96 -6.01 -27.77 -0.37
C ALA A 96 -5.05 -27.03 -1.31
N VAL A 97 -3.79 -26.98 -0.92
CA VAL A 97 -2.68 -26.46 -1.73
C VAL A 97 -1.54 -27.47 -1.69
N ARG A 98 -1.04 -27.86 -2.86
CA ARG A 98 0.10 -28.76 -3.05
C ARG A 98 1.13 -28.07 -3.94
N GLN A 99 2.42 -28.31 -3.73
CA GLN A 99 3.47 -27.71 -4.56
C GLN A 99 4.60 -28.70 -4.83
N ASP A 100 5.29 -28.51 -5.95
CA ASP A 100 6.49 -29.24 -6.35
C ASP A 100 7.53 -28.27 -6.95
N ALA A 101 8.59 -28.80 -7.55
CA ALA A 101 9.68 -27.99 -8.10
C ALA A 101 9.27 -27.07 -9.28
N THR A 102 8.10 -27.29 -9.87
CA THR A 102 7.63 -26.62 -11.09
C THR A 102 6.42 -25.72 -10.87
N GLY A 103 5.83 -25.71 -9.67
CA GLY A 103 4.68 -24.85 -9.36
C GLY A 103 3.80 -25.39 -8.24
N ALA A 104 2.57 -24.89 -8.19
CA ALA A 104 1.58 -25.21 -7.18
C ALA A 104 0.20 -25.54 -7.77
N GLU A 105 -0.48 -26.46 -7.10
CA GLU A 105 -1.86 -26.88 -7.35
C GLU A 105 -2.77 -26.43 -6.21
N VAL A 106 -3.94 -25.94 -6.59
CA VAL A 106 -4.99 -25.50 -5.67
C VAL A 106 -6.24 -26.29 -5.95
N ASP A 107 -6.71 -27.04 -4.96
CA ASP A 107 -7.98 -27.74 -5.04
C ASP A 107 -9.12 -26.85 -4.56
N THR A 108 -10.24 -26.93 -5.27
CA THR A 108 -11.50 -26.28 -4.92
C THR A 108 -12.65 -27.27 -5.13
N ALA A 109 -13.85 -26.92 -4.67
CA ALA A 109 -15.05 -27.73 -4.95
C ALA A 109 -15.35 -27.84 -6.47
N GLY A 110 -14.90 -26.87 -7.27
CA GLY A 110 -15.10 -26.82 -8.72
C GLY A 110 -13.98 -27.45 -9.54
N GLY A 111 -12.95 -28.03 -8.91
CA GLY A 111 -11.80 -28.64 -9.59
C GLY A 111 -10.44 -28.11 -9.11
N THR A 112 -9.38 -28.57 -9.77
CA THR A 112 -7.99 -28.26 -9.45
C THR A 112 -7.39 -27.26 -10.45
N TYR A 113 -6.66 -26.28 -9.94
CA TYR A 113 -5.98 -25.24 -10.71
C TYR A 113 -4.47 -25.34 -10.51
N ARG A 114 -3.69 -25.27 -11.60
CA ARG A 114 -2.22 -25.26 -11.58
C ARG A 114 -1.70 -23.85 -11.91
N ALA A 115 -0.69 -23.39 -11.19
CA ALA A 115 0.01 -22.13 -11.45
C ALA A 115 1.47 -22.21 -10.98
N ASP A 116 2.33 -21.33 -11.50
CA ASP A 116 3.72 -21.23 -11.02
C ASP A 116 3.79 -20.73 -9.57
N TYR A 117 2.83 -19.88 -9.18
CA TYR A 117 2.74 -19.30 -7.84
C TYR A 117 1.30 -19.24 -7.34
N VAL A 118 1.14 -19.39 -6.02
CA VAL A 118 -0.14 -19.23 -5.31
C VAL A 118 0.04 -18.18 -4.21
N VAL A 119 -0.87 -17.21 -4.15
CA VAL A 119 -0.84 -16.13 -3.16
C VAL A 119 -2.12 -16.19 -2.31
N GLY A 120 -1.98 -16.36 -0.99
CA GLY A 120 -3.10 -16.36 -0.05
C GLY A 120 -3.60 -14.95 0.26
N THR A 121 -4.66 -14.52 -0.41
CA THR A 121 -5.39 -13.26 -0.13
C THR A 121 -6.76 -13.51 0.52
N ASP A 122 -6.87 -14.58 1.29
CA ASP A 122 -8.09 -15.21 1.82
C ASP A 122 -8.38 -14.84 3.29
N GLY A 123 -7.80 -13.72 3.76
CA GLY A 123 -8.15 -13.09 5.02
C GLY A 123 -7.61 -13.79 6.28
N PHE A 124 -8.18 -13.46 7.44
CA PHE A 124 -7.65 -13.86 8.75
C PHE A 124 -7.60 -15.40 8.93
N HIS A 125 -8.63 -16.10 8.44
CA HIS A 125 -8.74 -17.56 8.49
C HIS A 125 -8.14 -18.26 7.26
N SER A 126 -7.12 -17.65 6.63
CA SER A 126 -6.46 -18.14 5.42
C SER A 126 -6.33 -19.67 5.37
N ALA A 127 -7.01 -20.28 4.40
CA ALA A 127 -6.93 -21.68 4.05
C ALA A 127 -5.57 -21.99 3.42
N VAL A 128 -5.02 -21.08 2.60
CA VAL A 128 -3.68 -21.25 2.01
C VAL A 128 -2.60 -21.36 3.10
N ARG A 129 -2.61 -20.46 4.10
CA ARG A 129 -1.67 -20.50 5.23
C ARG A 129 -1.78 -21.82 6.00
N GLN A 130 -3.00 -22.28 6.25
CA GLN A 130 -3.27 -23.51 6.99
C GLN A 130 -2.82 -24.75 6.21
N ALA A 131 -3.09 -24.81 4.90
CA ALA A 131 -2.67 -25.91 4.03
C ALA A 131 -1.15 -26.06 3.98
N LEU A 132 -0.41 -24.94 4.04
CA LEU A 132 1.05 -24.93 4.10
C LEU A 132 1.63 -25.23 5.50
N GLY A 133 0.79 -25.46 6.52
CA GLY A 133 1.23 -25.68 7.89
C GLY A 133 1.98 -24.49 8.50
N GLN A 134 1.80 -23.28 7.96
CA GLN A 134 2.55 -22.11 8.38
C GLN A 134 2.08 -21.63 9.76
N PRO A 135 2.99 -21.46 10.74
CA PRO A 135 2.61 -20.98 12.06
C PRO A 135 2.10 -19.54 11.96
N PHE A 136 1.10 -19.20 12.79
CA PHE A 136 0.58 -17.84 12.90
C PHE A 136 0.80 -17.31 14.32
N PRO A 137 2.06 -17.04 14.71
CA PRO A 137 2.38 -16.59 16.05
C PRO A 137 1.79 -15.20 16.29
N GLY A 138 1.02 -15.07 17.37
CA GLY A 138 0.42 -13.80 17.76
C GLY A 138 -0.12 -13.91 19.18
N LYS A 139 -0.28 -12.76 19.84
CA LYS A 139 -1.00 -12.69 21.11
C LYS A 139 -2.44 -12.32 20.79
N SER A 140 -3.38 -13.19 21.15
CA SER A 140 -4.80 -12.80 21.16
C SER A 140 -4.97 -11.77 22.26
N VAL A 141 -5.01 -10.50 21.89
CA VAL A 141 -5.40 -9.44 22.81
C VAL A 141 -6.91 -9.34 22.70
N LEU A 142 -7.62 -10.07 23.56
CA LEU A 142 -9.07 -9.88 23.75
C LEU A 142 -9.29 -8.48 24.32
N LYS A 143 -9.32 -7.48 23.44
CA LYS A 143 -9.94 -6.18 23.72
C LYS A 143 -11.36 -6.29 23.19
N SER A 144 -12.29 -6.65 24.05
CA SER A 144 -13.69 -6.32 23.84
C SER A 144 -13.80 -4.79 23.81
N ILE A 145 -13.76 -4.23 22.60
CA ILE A 145 -14.07 -2.82 22.40
C ILE A 145 -15.59 -2.72 22.40
N MET A 146 -16.16 -2.37 23.56
CA MET A 146 -17.55 -1.96 23.64
C MET A 146 -17.62 -0.49 23.23
N LEU A 147 -18.27 -0.22 22.10
CA LEU A 147 -18.62 1.14 21.69
C LEU A 147 -19.92 1.51 22.40
N ALA A 148 -19.86 2.51 23.27
CA ALA A 148 -21.02 3.06 23.95
C ALA A 148 -20.95 4.59 23.92
N ASP A 149 -22.08 5.23 23.60
CA ASP A 149 -22.21 6.67 23.76
C ASP A 149 -22.34 7.00 25.25
N VAL A 150 -21.28 7.55 25.83
CA VAL A 150 -21.24 7.94 27.24
C VAL A 150 -21.11 9.46 27.35
N ARG A 151 -21.96 10.07 28.18
CA ARG A 151 -21.75 11.45 28.65
C ARG A 151 -20.78 11.40 29.82
N LEU A 152 -19.55 11.85 29.60
CA LEU A 152 -18.56 11.99 30.67
C LEU A 152 -18.84 13.28 31.46
N ARG A 153 -18.85 13.17 32.79
CA ARG A 153 -19.05 14.31 33.69
C ARG A 153 -17.80 15.19 33.79
N GLU A 154 -16.62 14.59 33.65
CA GLU A 154 -15.30 15.23 33.71
C GLU A 154 -14.34 14.54 32.73
N THR A 155 -13.43 15.31 32.10
CA THR A 155 -12.46 14.80 31.13
C THR A 155 -11.26 14.14 31.86
N PRO A 156 -10.97 12.83 31.68
CA PRO A 156 -9.91 12.14 32.42
C PRO A 156 -8.53 12.72 32.11
N GLY A 157 -7.72 13.08 33.11
CA GLY A 157 -6.42 13.80 33.08
C GLY A 157 -5.28 13.25 32.18
N THR A 158 -4.34 14.14 31.87
CA THR A 158 -3.23 14.23 30.87
C THR A 158 -2.36 12.95 30.69
N ALA A 159 -1.88 12.55 29.51
CA ALA A 159 -0.73 13.14 28.80
C ALA A 159 -0.48 12.56 27.40
N LEU A 160 -0.21 13.41 26.39
CA LEU A 160 0.59 13.07 25.20
C LEU A 160 1.00 14.31 24.38
N ARG A 161 1.70 15.29 24.98
CA ARG A 161 2.30 16.42 24.25
C ARG A 161 3.79 16.16 23.95
N VAL A 162 4.08 15.12 23.16
CA VAL A 162 5.43 14.85 22.67
C VAL A 162 5.40 14.83 21.14
N PRO A 163 6.04 15.79 20.44
CA PRO A 163 6.00 15.87 18.98
C PRO A 163 6.41 14.57 18.25
N ALA A 164 7.36 13.81 18.81
CA ALA A 164 7.76 12.52 18.27
C ALA A 164 6.64 11.46 18.36
N VAL A 165 5.85 11.49 19.44
CA VAL A 165 4.71 10.58 19.63
C VAL A 165 3.55 10.98 18.72
N HIS A 166 3.29 12.28 18.56
CA HIS A 166 2.31 12.80 17.59
C HIS A 166 2.67 12.40 16.16
N ARG A 167 3.93 12.57 15.74
CA ARG A 167 4.42 12.13 14.43
C ARG A 167 4.25 10.63 14.21
N LYS A 168 4.59 9.81 15.22
CA LYS A 168 4.45 8.35 15.14
C LYS A 168 2.99 7.91 15.06
N LEU A 169 2.08 8.56 15.80
CA LEU A 169 0.65 8.31 15.74
C LEU A 169 0.06 8.73 14.39
N THR A 170 0.38 9.93 13.91
CA THR A 170 -0.05 10.43 12.60
C THR A 170 0.43 9.50 11.48
N GLY A 171 1.69 9.04 11.51
CA GLY A 171 2.21 8.07 10.55
C GLY A 171 1.49 6.71 10.58
N ARG A 172 1.02 6.26 11.74
CA ARG A 172 0.21 5.03 11.86
C ARG A 172 -1.22 5.23 11.35
N LEU A 173 -1.87 6.34 11.71
CA LEU A 173 -3.25 6.65 11.28
C LEU A 173 -3.35 6.86 9.76
N THR A 174 -2.36 7.52 9.17
CA THR A 174 -2.29 7.80 7.73
C THR A 174 -1.70 6.64 6.92
N ALA A 175 -1.18 5.62 7.60
CA ALA A 175 -0.38 4.55 7.03
C ALA A 175 0.86 5.03 6.22
N LEU A 176 1.30 6.27 6.40
CA LEU A 176 2.52 6.81 5.77
C LEU A 176 3.80 6.42 6.53
N GLY A 177 3.66 5.96 7.77
CA GLY A 177 4.78 5.55 8.62
C GLY A 177 5.24 4.10 8.42
N PHE A 178 4.54 3.30 7.62
CA PHE A 178 4.93 1.93 7.34
C PHE A 178 6.14 1.89 6.41
N ARG A 179 7.00 0.90 6.62
CA ARG A 179 8.24 0.71 5.84
C ARG A 179 8.44 -0.76 5.59
N TYR A 180 8.93 -1.12 4.39
CA TYR A 180 9.46 -2.45 4.16
C TYR A 180 10.72 -2.65 5.01
N ARG A 181 10.92 -3.89 5.46
CA ARG A 181 12.17 -4.26 6.14
C ARG A 181 13.31 -4.17 5.13
N HIS A 182 14.42 -3.58 5.55
CA HIS A 182 15.66 -3.51 4.79
C HIS A 182 16.78 -4.19 5.59
N ALA A 183 17.83 -4.63 4.90
CA ALA A 183 18.98 -5.27 5.54
C ALA A 183 19.89 -4.24 6.22
N ALA A 184 20.68 -4.69 7.20
CA ALA A 184 21.70 -3.84 7.81
C ALA A 184 22.74 -3.40 6.75
N GLY A 185 23.07 -2.11 6.72
CA GLY A 185 23.98 -1.53 5.71
C GLY A 185 23.30 -0.99 4.46
N GLU A 186 21.99 -1.23 4.27
CA GLU A 186 21.25 -0.58 3.19
C GLU A 186 20.94 0.90 3.49
N HIS A 187 20.72 1.68 2.43
CA HIS A 187 20.44 3.09 2.56
C HIS A 187 19.21 3.34 3.44
N ARG A 188 19.26 4.37 4.31
CA ARG A 188 18.21 4.67 5.31
C ARG A 188 16.80 4.94 4.72
N LEU A 189 16.73 5.26 3.43
CA LEU A 189 15.47 5.47 2.72
C LEU A 189 14.92 4.18 2.09
N THR A 190 15.69 3.09 2.05
CA THR A 190 15.19 1.80 1.54
C THR A 190 13.99 1.34 2.36
N GLY A 191 12.92 0.98 1.65
CA GLY A 191 11.65 0.57 2.20
C GLY A 191 10.75 1.71 2.69
N THR A 192 11.19 2.97 2.67
CA THR A 192 10.32 4.11 2.99
C THR A 192 9.43 4.49 1.81
N ARG A 193 8.36 5.25 2.10
CA ARG A 193 7.52 5.85 1.07
C ARG A 193 8.32 6.90 0.30
N MET A 194 8.33 6.81 -1.03
CA MET A 194 8.87 7.87 -1.87
C MET A 194 7.86 9.03 -1.90
N PRO A 195 8.29 10.28 -1.62
CA PRO A 195 7.44 11.45 -1.82
C PRO A 195 6.99 11.57 -3.28
N ASP A 196 5.81 12.13 -3.50
CA ASP A 196 5.28 12.37 -4.84
C ASP A 196 6.00 13.57 -5.50
N ALA A 197 7.21 13.31 -5.99
CA ALA A 197 8.11 14.29 -6.56
C ALA A 197 7.79 14.58 -8.05
N PRO A 198 8.04 15.82 -8.52
CA PRO A 198 8.01 16.11 -9.95
C PRO A 198 9.19 15.45 -10.68
N LEU A 199 8.94 15.04 -11.91
CA LEU A 199 9.91 14.42 -12.82
C LEU A 199 10.25 15.38 -13.97
N ALA A 200 11.36 15.12 -14.65
CA ALA A 200 11.84 15.99 -15.75
C ALA A 200 10.91 15.99 -16.96
N ASP A 201 10.11 14.94 -17.15
CA ASP A 201 9.10 14.84 -18.22
C ASP A 201 7.80 15.62 -17.91
N GLY A 202 7.79 16.41 -16.83
CA GLY A 202 6.65 17.21 -16.40
C GLY A 202 5.59 16.43 -15.62
N THR A 203 5.71 15.10 -15.54
CA THR A 203 4.80 14.26 -14.75
C THR A 203 5.22 14.19 -13.29
N ARG A 204 4.33 13.64 -12.45
CA ARG A 204 4.67 13.26 -11.06
C ARG A 204 4.99 11.78 -10.96
N LEU A 205 5.73 11.40 -9.91
CA LEU A 205 6.04 10.00 -9.63
C LEU A 205 4.79 9.12 -9.58
N SER A 206 3.70 9.58 -8.96
CA SER A 206 2.40 8.89 -8.93
C SER A 206 1.88 8.55 -10.34
N GLU A 207 2.03 9.46 -11.29
CA GLU A 207 1.60 9.26 -12.68
C GLU A 207 2.52 8.28 -13.40
N ALA A 208 3.83 8.36 -13.16
CA ALA A 208 4.80 7.41 -13.72
C ALA A 208 4.55 5.96 -13.25
N LEU A 209 4.02 5.79 -12.04
CA LEU A 209 3.69 4.48 -11.45
C LEU A 209 2.40 3.85 -11.99
N ARG A 210 1.55 4.59 -12.73
CA ARG A 210 0.26 4.08 -13.28
C ARG A 210 0.40 2.87 -14.19
N GLY A 211 1.57 2.69 -14.80
CA GLY A 211 1.89 1.51 -15.60
C GLY A 211 2.10 0.22 -14.78
N GLY A 212 2.11 0.29 -13.44
CA GLY A 212 2.35 -0.87 -12.58
C GLY A 212 3.78 -1.41 -12.61
N ARG A 213 4.70 -0.63 -13.20
CA ARG A 213 6.13 -0.95 -13.35
C ARG A 213 6.94 -0.36 -12.21
N PHE A 214 8.13 -0.89 -12.00
CA PHE A 214 9.15 -0.16 -11.24
C PHE A 214 9.50 1.14 -11.97
N VAL A 215 9.90 2.16 -11.22
CA VAL A 215 10.35 3.42 -11.79
C VAL A 215 11.76 3.70 -11.27
N LEU A 216 12.74 3.75 -12.18
CA LEU A 216 14.09 4.21 -11.90
C LEU A 216 14.13 5.73 -12.13
N VAL A 217 14.18 6.49 -11.03
CA VAL A 217 14.34 7.94 -11.08
C VAL A 217 15.84 8.26 -11.06
N GLY A 218 16.38 8.66 -12.22
CA GLY A 218 17.81 8.86 -12.45
C GLY A 218 18.22 8.32 -13.81
N THR A 219 19.41 7.73 -13.88
CA THR A 219 19.96 7.13 -15.11
C THR A 219 20.42 5.71 -14.84
N GLY A 220 20.25 4.82 -15.81
CA GLY A 220 20.73 3.45 -15.72
C GLY A 220 20.28 2.63 -16.91
N ASP A 221 21.09 1.63 -17.27
CA ASP A 221 20.74 0.67 -18.31
C ASP A 221 19.72 -0.35 -17.74
N VAL A 222 18.57 -0.44 -18.40
CA VAL A 222 17.48 -1.36 -18.06
C VAL A 222 17.16 -2.32 -19.20
N THR A 223 18.11 -2.52 -20.13
CA THR A 223 17.94 -3.39 -21.30
C THR A 223 17.49 -4.80 -20.88
N GLY A 224 16.34 -5.23 -21.40
CA GLY A 224 15.68 -6.50 -21.06
C GLY A 224 14.66 -6.43 -19.92
N TRP A 225 14.41 -5.25 -19.34
CA TRP A 225 13.40 -5.01 -18.30
C TRP A 225 12.41 -3.90 -18.65
N GLU A 226 12.37 -3.41 -19.88
CA GLU A 226 11.58 -2.25 -20.30
C GLU A 226 10.07 -2.46 -20.08
N ASP A 227 9.61 -3.71 -20.12
CA ASP A 227 8.25 -4.13 -19.81
C ASP A 227 7.92 -4.00 -18.31
N ARG A 228 8.92 -4.03 -17.43
CA ARG A 228 8.78 -4.04 -15.96
C ARG A 228 9.39 -2.82 -15.25
N VAL A 229 10.26 -2.07 -15.90
CA VAL A 229 11.01 -0.94 -15.36
C VAL A 229 10.93 0.25 -16.31
N ARG A 230 10.38 1.36 -15.83
CA ARG A 230 10.40 2.65 -16.53
C ARG A 230 11.56 3.49 -16.00
N VAL A 231 12.33 4.10 -16.90
CA VAL A 231 13.37 5.07 -16.53
C VAL A 231 12.83 6.50 -16.73
N THR A 232 13.12 7.39 -15.79
CA THR A 232 12.79 8.82 -15.87
C THR A 232 13.81 9.64 -15.10
N ALA A 233 14.03 10.89 -15.52
CA ALA A 233 14.95 11.78 -14.83
C ALA A 233 14.24 12.57 -13.71
N PRO A 234 14.92 12.86 -12.58
CA PRO A 234 14.38 13.76 -11.57
C PRO A 234 14.26 15.18 -12.11
N ALA A 235 13.27 15.96 -11.64
CA ALA A 235 13.13 17.37 -12.03
C ALA A 235 14.32 18.25 -11.58
N ALA A 236 15.00 17.86 -10.49
CA ALA A 236 16.21 18.54 -10.02
C ALA A 236 17.46 17.72 -10.39
N PRO A 237 18.47 18.31 -11.06
CA PRO A 237 19.71 17.62 -11.40
C PRO A 237 20.55 17.30 -10.16
N GLY A 238 21.38 16.26 -10.24
CA GLY A 238 22.33 15.88 -9.18
C GLY A 238 21.72 15.10 -8.01
N ALA A 239 20.45 14.70 -8.08
CA ALA A 239 19.85 13.79 -7.11
C ALA A 239 20.40 12.37 -7.27
N ASP A 240 20.42 11.61 -6.17
CA ASP A 240 20.73 10.18 -6.17
C ASP A 240 19.77 9.41 -7.08
N THR A 241 20.26 8.33 -7.70
CA THR A 241 19.41 7.45 -8.48
C THR A 241 18.60 6.56 -7.54
N VAL A 242 17.28 6.54 -7.72
CA VAL A 242 16.36 5.81 -6.83
C VAL A 242 15.51 4.85 -7.66
N LEU A 243 15.57 3.57 -7.30
CA LEU A 243 14.62 2.58 -7.80
C LEU A 243 13.38 2.58 -6.90
N VAL A 244 12.22 2.85 -7.49
CA VAL A 244 10.93 2.91 -6.81
C VAL A 244 10.08 1.72 -7.25
N ARG A 245 9.46 1.03 -6.27
CA ARG A 245 8.55 -0.08 -6.49
C ARG A 245 7.25 0.38 -7.16
N PRO A 246 6.50 -0.50 -7.85
CA PRO A 246 5.16 -0.18 -8.37
C PRO A 246 4.18 0.31 -7.29
N ASP A 247 4.38 -0.11 -6.05
CA ASP A 247 3.61 0.39 -4.92
C ASP A 247 4.04 1.81 -4.49
N GLY A 248 5.17 2.37 -4.92
CA GLY A 248 5.65 3.70 -4.56
C GLY A 248 6.55 3.77 -3.31
N HIS A 249 7.07 2.64 -2.85
CA HIS A 249 8.16 2.62 -1.85
C HIS A 249 9.53 2.55 -2.53
N VAL A 250 10.54 3.11 -1.87
CA VAL A 250 11.93 3.02 -2.31
C VAL A 250 12.40 1.57 -2.22
N ALA A 251 12.74 0.99 -3.37
CA ALA A 251 13.34 -0.34 -3.47
C ALA A 251 14.86 -0.28 -3.21
N LYS A 252 15.54 0.69 -3.81
CA LYS A 252 16.99 0.89 -3.66
C LYS A 252 17.35 2.35 -3.90
N VAL A 253 18.38 2.83 -3.22
CA VAL A 253 19.04 4.11 -3.51
C VAL A 253 20.47 3.83 -3.92
N PHE A 254 20.90 4.44 -5.03
CA PHE A 254 22.26 4.46 -5.52
C PHE A 254 22.78 5.89 -5.36
N THR A 255 23.85 6.07 -4.59
CA THR A 255 24.46 7.39 -4.41
C THR A 255 25.15 7.80 -5.71
N GLY A 256 24.66 8.84 -6.37
CA GLY A 256 25.10 9.25 -7.70
C GLY A 256 24.66 8.31 -8.84
N THR A 257 25.53 8.12 -9.84
CA THR A 257 25.26 7.23 -10.99
C THR A 257 25.49 5.78 -10.57
N PRO A 258 24.52 4.87 -10.75
CA PRO A 258 24.67 3.48 -10.34
C PRO A 258 25.75 2.76 -11.15
N ASP A 259 26.53 1.92 -10.48
CA ASP A 259 27.36 0.92 -11.15
C ASP A 259 26.45 -0.04 -11.96
N PRO A 260 26.74 -0.29 -13.26
CA PRO A 260 25.88 -1.14 -14.10
C PRO A 260 25.66 -2.54 -13.56
N ALA A 261 26.68 -3.18 -12.99
CA ALA A 261 26.54 -4.53 -12.43
C ALA A 261 25.62 -4.52 -11.19
N ALA A 262 25.83 -3.57 -10.27
CA ALA A 262 24.99 -3.41 -9.09
C ALA A 262 23.52 -3.10 -9.44
N LEU A 263 23.28 -2.30 -10.49
CA LEU A 263 21.93 -2.05 -10.99
C LEU A 263 21.32 -3.34 -11.54
N ARG A 264 22.04 -4.05 -12.40
CA ARG A 264 21.59 -5.31 -13.01
C ARG A 264 21.22 -6.36 -11.97
N ASP A 265 22.04 -6.53 -10.94
CA ASP A 265 21.78 -7.45 -9.83
C ASP A 265 20.52 -7.04 -9.06
N THR A 266 20.36 -5.74 -8.82
CA THR A 266 19.17 -5.19 -8.14
C THR A 266 17.90 -5.44 -8.96
N LEU A 267 17.94 -5.19 -10.27
CA LEU A 267 16.81 -5.45 -11.17
C LEU A 267 16.51 -6.94 -11.27
N THR A 268 17.52 -7.79 -11.34
CA THR A 268 17.34 -9.24 -11.35
C THR A 268 16.64 -9.72 -10.08
N ALA A 269 17.08 -9.24 -8.92
CA ALA A 269 16.51 -9.61 -7.62
C ALA A 269 15.08 -9.12 -7.40
N LEU A 270 14.71 -7.95 -7.95
CA LEU A 270 13.44 -7.28 -7.67
C LEU A 270 12.40 -7.38 -8.79
N ALA A 271 12.85 -7.35 -10.04
CA ALA A 271 12.04 -7.34 -11.25
C ALA A 271 12.21 -8.64 -12.08
N GLY A 272 12.90 -9.65 -11.54
CA GLY A 272 13.14 -10.94 -12.19
C GLY A 272 14.24 -10.88 -13.24
N THR A 273 14.53 -12.01 -13.88
CA THR A 273 15.54 -12.09 -14.95
C THR A 273 15.17 -11.23 -16.16
N PRO A 274 16.13 -10.63 -16.88
CA PRO A 274 15.83 -9.86 -18.07
C PRO A 274 15.24 -10.78 -19.15
N VAL A 275 14.32 -10.24 -19.94
CA VAL A 275 13.88 -10.90 -21.16
C VAL A 275 15.06 -10.87 -22.14
N ALA A 276 15.43 -12.02 -22.71
CA ALA A 276 16.43 -12.07 -23.77
C ALA A 276 15.88 -11.34 -25.01
N GLU A 277 16.73 -10.56 -25.68
CA GLU A 277 16.42 -10.01 -27.02
C GLU A 277 16.11 -11.12 -28.03
#